data_AF-A0A1S6IWK6-F1
#
_entry.id   AF-A0A1S6IWK6-F1
#
_cell.length_a   1.000
_cell.length_b   1.000
_cell.length_c   1.000
_cell.angle_alpha   90.00
_cell.angle_beta   90.00
_cell.angle_gamma   90.00
#
_symmetry.space_group_name_H-M   'P 1'
#
loop_
_entity.id
_entity.type
_entity.pdbx_description
1 polymer ?
#
loop_
_entity_poly.entity_id
_entity_poly.type
_entity_poly.pdbx_seq_one_letter_code
_entity_poly.pdbx_strand_id
1 'polypeptide(L)' 'MVARRKFALLKNMLNYMGVEKDRVNFTWVSASEGARFADLMTDLTNKVKAMGPNKGLFEKKAE' A
#
# COMPACT_ATOMS: atom_id res chain seq x y z
N MET A 1 2.36 -14.35 13.76
CA MET A 1 3.58 -13.98 12.99
C MET A 1 3.50 -14.20 11.47
N VAL A 2 2.59 -15.03 10.95
CA VAL A 2 2.51 -15.37 9.51
C VAL A 2 2.21 -14.15 8.62
N ALA A 3 1.24 -13.32 8.99
CA ALA A 3 0.83 -12.18 8.15
C ALA A 3 1.96 -11.16 7.95
N ARG A 4 2.67 -10.74 9.00
CA ARG A 4 3.82 -9.82 8.86
C ARG A 4 4.88 -10.36 7.90
N ARG A 5 5.22 -11.65 8.00
CA ARG A 5 6.21 -12.28 7.10
C ARG A 5 5.71 -12.33 5.65
N LYS A 6 4.45 -12.73 5.44
CA LYS A 6 3.82 -12.74 4.11
C LYS A 6 3.76 -11.34 3.49
N PHE A 7 3.38 -10.32 4.26
CA PHE A 7 3.34 -8.93 3.80
C PHE A 7 4.72 -8.38 3.46
N ALA A 8 5.76 -8.74 4.22
CA ALA A 8 7.14 -8.33 3.89
C ALA A 8 7.60 -8.92 2.55
N LEU A 9 7.35 -10.21 2.32
CA LEU A 9 7.67 -10.86 1.03
C LEU A 9 6.86 -10.26 -0.12
N LEU A 10 5.54 -10.08 0.07
CA LEU A 10 4.67 -9.46 -0.92
C LEU A 10 5.14 -8.04 -1.28
N LYS A 11 5.47 -7.22 -0.28
CA LYS A 11 5.95 -5.85 -0.49
C LYS A 11 7.24 -5.84 -1.31
N ASN A 12 8.19 -6.72 -1.00
CA ASN A 12 9.43 -6.84 -1.77
C ASN A 12 9.18 -7.28 -3.20
N MET A 13 8.29 -8.25 -3.42
CA MET A 13 7.92 -8.73 -4.75
C MET A 13 7.25 -7.64 -5.58
N LEU A 14 6.29 -6.90 -5.01
CA LEU A 14 5.60 -5.82 -5.73
C LEU A 14 6.55 -4.68 -6.08
N ASN A 15 7.46 -4.32 -5.18
CA ASN A 15 8.51 -3.34 -5.47
C ASN A 15 9.41 -3.81 -6.63
N TYR A 16 9.78 -5.09 -6.64
CA TYR A 16 10.57 -5.69 -7.73
C TYR A 16 9.81 -5.63 -9.07
N MET A 17 8.49 -5.81 -9.05
CA MET A 17 7.63 -5.71 -10.23
C MET A 17 7.36 -4.27 -10.69
N GLY A 18 7.91 -3.26 -10.02
CA GLY A 18 7.73 -1.85 -10.38
C GLY A 18 6.56 -1.13 -9.71
N VAL A 19 5.89 -1.76 -8.72
CA VAL A 19 4.93 -1.03 -7.88
C VAL A 19 5.68 -0.09 -6.94
N GLU A 20 5.25 1.16 -6.83
CA GLU A 20 5.87 2.12 -5.93
C GLU A 20 5.72 1.69 -4.47
N LYS A 21 6.81 1.82 -3.70
CA LYS A 21 6.98 1.28 -2.34
C LYS A 21 5.88 1.66 -1.33
N ASP A 22 5.24 2.82 -1.54
CA ASP A 22 4.25 3.38 -0.62
C ASP A 22 2.81 3.09 -1.04
N ARG A 23 2.57 2.34 -2.13
CA ARG A 23 1.22 1.90 -2.51
C ARG A 23 0.73 0.69 -1.72
N VAL A 24 1.63 -0.03 -1.05
CA VAL A 24 1.29 -1.17 -0.18
C VAL A 24 1.77 -0.90 1.25
N ASN A 25 0.80 -0.79 2.15
CA ASN A 25 1.02 -0.49 3.56
C ASN A 25 0.39 -1.57 4.44
N PHE A 26 1.00 -1.79 5.60
CA PHE A 26 0.57 -2.80 6.56
C PHE A 26 0.69 -2.24 7.96
N THR A 27 -0.38 -2.34 8.74
CA THR A 27 -0.42 -1.88 10.13
C THR A 27 -1.39 -2.74 10.92
N TRP A 28 -1.15 -2.85 12.23
CA TRP A 28 -2.04 -3.52 13.16
C TRP A 28 -2.94 -2.47 13.82
N VAL A 29 -4.24 -2.72 13.82
CA VAL A 29 -5.25 -1.88 14.45
C VAL A 29 -6.22 -2.81 15.18
N SER A 30 -6.39 -2.58 16.48
CA SER A 30 -7.35 -3.31 17.31
C SER A 30 -8.74 -2.67 17.24
N ALA A 31 -9.76 -3.39 17.73
CA ALA A 31 -11.14 -2.92 17.71
C ALA A 31 -11.35 -1.59 18.48
N SER A 32 -10.50 -1.29 19.46
CA SER A 32 -10.60 -0.08 20.28
C SER A 32 -9.84 1.13 19.69
N GLU A 33 -9.12 0.96 18.57
CA GLU A 33 -8.24 1.99 17.99
C GLU A 33 -8.91 2.77 16.84
N GLY A 34 -10.19 3.10 16.98
CA GLY A 34 -10.97 3.78 15.93
C GLY A 34 -10.39 5.13 15.49
N ALA A 35 -9.99 5.99 16.44
CA ALA A 35 -9.38 7.28 16.13
C ALA A 35 -8.05 7.13 15.36
N ARG A 36 -7.18 6.24 15.86
CA ARG A 36 -5.90 5.92 15.20
C ARG A 36 -6.11 5.36 13.79
N PHE A 37 -7.15 4.55 13.57
CA PHE A 37 -7.50 4.07 12.24
C PHE A 37 -7.86 5.22 11.29
N ALA A 38 -8.69 6.16 11.74
CA ALA A 38 -9.09 7.32 10.94
C ALA A 38 -7.87 8.18 10.53
N ASP A 39 -6.95 8.44 11.46
CA ASP A 39 -5.71 9.16 11.19
C ASP A 39 -4.84 8.42 10.16
N LEU A 40 -4.64 7.11 10.36
CA LEU A 40 -3.87 6.27 9.44
C LEU A 40 -4.45 6.24 8.03
N MET A 41 -5.78 6.16 7.89
CA MET A 41 -6.44 6.17 6.58
C MET A 41 -6.34 7.53 5.90
N THR A 42 -6.40 8.61 6.66
CA THR A 42 -6.22 9.98 6.16
C THR A 42 -4.81 10.16 5.59
N ASP A 43 -3.79 9.80 6.38
CA ASP A 43 -2.39 9.88 5.97
C ASP A 43 -2.08 9.00 4.75
N LEU A 44 -2.57 7.76 4.77
CA LEU A 44 -2.42 6.82 3.67
C LEU A 44 -3.02 7.39 2.38
N THR A 45 -4.24 7.90 2.47
CA THR A 45 -4.95 8.46 1.33
C THR A 45 -4.22 9.68 0.75
N ASN A 46 -3.71 10.56 1.63
CA ASN A 46 -2.93 11.72 1.21
C ASN A 46 -1.64 11.32 0.49
N LYS A 47 -0.91 10.33 1.02
CA LYS A 47 0.29 9.78 0.37
C LYS A 47 -0.03 9.19 -1.01
N VAL A 48 -1.11 8.41 -1.12
CA VAL A 48 -1.52 7.80 -2.40
C VAL A 48 -1.94 8.86 -3.41
N LYS A 49 -2.68 9.90 -2.99
CA LYS A 49 -3.04 11.03 -3.85
C LYS A 49 -1.81 11.78 -4.37
N ALA A 50 -0.82 12.03 -3.52
CA ALA A 50 0.41 12.70 -3.90
C ALA A 50 1.24 11.91 -4.94
N MET A 51 1.19 10.58 -4.92
CA MET A 51 1.83 9.72 -5.93
C MET A 51 1.10 9.70 -7.28
N GLY A 52 -0.10 10.26 -7.37
CA GLY A 52 -0.92 10.24 -8.57
C GLY A 52 -1.46 8.85 -8.94
N PRO A 53 -2.18 8.77 -10.08
CA PRO A 53 -2.83 7.54 -10.54
C PRO A 53 -1.82 6.40 -10.77
N ASN A 54 -2.19 5.19 -10.36
CA ASN A 54 -1.41 4.00 -10.69
C ASN A 54 -1.54 3.71 -12.19
N LYS A 55 -0.41 3.66 -12.90
CA LYS A 55 -0.35 3.41 -14.35
C LYS A 55 -0.46 1.93 -14.73
N GLY A 56 -0.55 1.05 -13.73
CA GLY A 56 -0.55 -0.40 -13.91
C GLY A 56 0.86 -0.97 -13.94
N LEU A 57 0.95 -2.30 -13.82
CA LEU A 57 2.20 -3.06 -13.84
C LEU A 57 2.77 -3.27 -15.25
N PHE A 58 1.91 -3.15 -16.26
CA PHE A 58 2.24 -3.39 -17.64
C PHE A 58 1.91 -2.15 -18.44
N GLU A 59 2.74 -1.83 -19.44
CA GLU A 59 2.38 -0.81 -20.42
C GLU A 59 1.10 -1.26 -21.11
N LYS A 60 0.03 -0.46 -20.94
CA LYS A 60 -1.12 -0.59 -21.82
C LYS A 60 -0.65 -0.14 -23.20
N LYS A 61 -0.46 -1.09 -24.12
CA LYS A 61 -0.39 -0.74 -25.55
C LYS A 61 -1.74 -0.08 -25.86
N ALA A 62 -1.69 1.20 -26.19
CA ALA A 62 -2.82 1.85 -26.84
C ALA A 62 -2.99 1.17 -28.20
N GLU A 63 -4.13 0.52 -28.41
CA GLU A 63 -4.65 0.28 -29.77
C GLU A 63 -5.03 1.61 -30.42
#